data_AF-A0A357A8H0-F1
#
_entry.id   AF-A0A357A8H0-F1
#
_cell.length_a   1.000
_cell.length_b   1.000
_cell.length_c   1.000
_cell.angle_alpha   90.00
_cell.angle_beta   90.00
_cell.angle_gamma   90.00
#
_symmetry.space_group_name_H-M   'P 1'
#
loop_
_entity.id
_entity.type
_entity.pdbx_description
1 polymer ?
#
loop_
_entity_poly.entity_id
_entity_poly.type
_entity_poly.pdbx_seq_one_letter_code
_entity_poly.pdbx_strand_id
1 'polypeptide(L)' 'MLTYLLGVQLPTFTINIPLNKQLQALNVDRMDEAMHESARLDFEPRWNQWNLTRTPLACFVSALLILVLFRL' A
#
# COMPACT_ATOMS: atom_id res chain seq x y z
N MET A 1 18.86 8.46 -2.69
CA MET A 1 18.71 7.42 -1.64
C MET A 1 17.76 7.84 -0.51
N LEU A 2 17.98 8.99 0.14
CA LEU A 2 17.15 9.42 1.28
C LEU A 2 15.66 9.64 0.92
N THR A 3 15.38 10.19 -0.26
CA THR A 3 14.03 10.37 -0.81
C THR A 3 13.29 9.05 -1.03
N TYR A 4 13.99 7.99 -1.42
CA TYR A 4 13.42 6.66 -1.59
C TYR A 4 13.10 6.02 -0.23
N LEU A 5 14.01 6.16 0.75
CA LEU A 5 13.78 5.66 2.11
C LEU A 5 12.57 6.35 2.78
N LEU A 6 12.46 7.67 2.66
CA LEU A 6 11.36 8.41 3.27
C LEU A 6 10.05 8.30 2.48
N GLY A 7 10.11 8.30 1.15
CA GLY A 7 8.92 8.26 0.29
C GLY A 7 8.30 6.87 0.11
N VAL A 8 9.09 5.80 0.25
CA VAL A 8 8.64 4.41 0.00
C VAL A 8 8.78 3.56 1.25
N GLN A 9 9.93 3.60 1.93
CA GLN A 9 10.19 2.73 3.07
C GLN A 9 9.42 3.15 4.31
N LEU A 10 9.36 4.47 4.59
CA LEU A 10 8.62 5.00 5.73
C LEU A 10 7.12 4.64 5.69
N PRO A 11 6.36 4.90 4.61
CA PRO A 11 4.96 4.47 4.55
C PRO A 11 4.82 2.94 4.54
N THR A 12 5.81 2.21 4.04
CA THR A 12 5.80 0.74 4.12
C THR A 12 5.87 0.26 5.57
N PHE A 13 6.76 0.83 6.38
CA PHE A 13 6.89 0.45 7.79
C PHE A 13 5.73 0.91 8.67
N THR A 14 5.19 2.12 8.44
CA THR A 14 4.19 2.72 9.32
C THR A 14 2.76 2.39 8.93
N ILE A 15 2.49 2.10 7.65
CA ILE A 15 1.14 1.79 7.16
C ILE A 15 1.05 0.35 6.66
N ASN A 16 1.86 -0.04 5.67
CA ASN A 16 1.67 -1.33 5.01
C ASN A 16 1.93 -2.51 5.94
N ILE A 17 2.99 -2.45 6.76
CA ILE A 17 3.31 -3.52 7.71
C ILE A 17 2.22 -3.66 8.79
N PRO A 18 1.80 -2.60 9.51
CA PRO A 18 0.72 -2.71 10.48
C PRO A 18 -0.60 -3.18 9.87
N LEU A 19 -0.95 -2.69 8.69
CA LEU A 19 -2.18 -3.04 7.99
C LEU A 19 -2.18 -4.52 7.58
N ASN A 20 -1.07 -5.03 7.02
CA ASN A 20 -0.92 -6.46 6.72
C ASN A 20 -0.89 -7.32 7.98
N LYS A 21 -0.32 -6.85 9.09
CA LYS A 21 -0.34 -7.57 10.37
C LYS A 21 -1.76 -7.67 10.94
N GLN A 22 -2.58 -6.64 10.78
CA GLN A 22 -4.00 -6.69 11.16
C GLN A 22 -4.72 -7.78 10.36
N LEU A 23 -4.48 -7.84 9.05
CA LEU A 23 -5.04 -8.88 8.18
C LEU A 23 -4.55 -10.30 8.55
N GLN A 24 -3.26 -10.46 8.90
CA GLN A 24 -2.71 -11.74 9.36
C GLN A 24 -3.22 -12.19 10.74
N ALA A 25 -3.62 -11.24 11.58
CA ALA A 25 -4.21 -11.54 12.88
C ALA A 25 -5.68 -11.98 12.78
N LEU A 26 -6.35 -11.68 11.66
CA LEU A 26 -7.70 -12.16 11.37
C LEU A 26 -7.66 -13.65 11.00
N ASN A 27 -8.40 -14.46 11.75
CA ASN A 27 -8.53 -15.88 11.47
C ASN A 27 -9.67 -16.12 10.47
N VAL A 28 -9.37 -15.91 9.19
CA VAL A 28 -10.34 -15.95 8.08
C VAL A 28 -11.12 -17.27 8.05
N ASP A 29 -10.50 -18.38 8.42
CA ASP A 29 -11.12 -19.72 8.43
C ASP A 29 -12.16 -19.91 9.55
N ARG A 30 -12.12 -19.07 10.60
CA ARG A 30 -13.05 -19.12 11.74
C ARG A 30 -14.08 -18.00 11.76
N MET A 31 -13.98 -17.06 10.83
CA MET A 31 -14.85 -15.89 10.77
C MET A 31 -16.10 -16.19 9.94
N ASP A 32 -17.25 -15.74 10.43
CA ASP A 32 -18.52 -15.78 9.71
C ASP A 32 -18.58 -14.67 8.65
N GLU A 33 -19.46 -14.80 7.66
CA GLU A 33 -19.53 -13.92 6.48
C GLU A 33 -19.71 -12.43 6.85
N ALA A 34 -20.50 -12.16 7.90
CA ALA A 34 -20.66 -10.81 8.45
C ALA A 34 -19.36 -10.23 9.08
N MET A 35 -18.54 -11.09 9.68
CA MET A 35 -17.25 -10.69 10.24
C MET A 35 -16.22 -10.42 9.13
N HIS A 36 -16.28 -11.16 8.02
CA HIS A 36 -15.45 -10.90 6.84
C HIS A 36 -15.78 -9.54 6.23
N GLU A 37 -17.08 -9.23 6.07
CA GLU A 37 -17.52 -7.94 5.55
C GLU A 37 -17.08 -6.78 6.45
N SER A 38 -17.25 -6.90 7.77
CA SER A 38 -16.78 -5.88 8.72
C SER A 38 -15.26 -5.68 8.66
N ALA A 39 -14.47 -6.76 8.60
CA ALA A 39 -13.02 -6.67 8.52
C ALA A 39 -12.57 -6.02 7.20
N ARG A 40 -13.28 -6.27 6.10
CA ARG A 40 -13.04 -5.61 4.80
C ARG A 40 -13.38 -4.13 4.87
N LEU A 41 -14.51 -3.74 5.46
CA LEU A 41 -14.91 -2.35 5.61
C LEU A 41 -13.91 -1.53 6.44
N ASP A 42 -13.26 -2.15 7.43
CA ASP A 42 -12.22 -1.47 8.24
C ASP A 42 -10.86 -1.39 7.52
N PHE A 43 -10.54 -2.38 6.69
CA PHE A 43 -9.26 -2.50 6.01
C PHE A 43 -9.21 -1.71 4.68
N GLU A 44 -10.22 -1.90 3.83
CA GLU A 44 -10.25 -1.42 2.45
C GLU A 44 -10.11 0.10 2.32
N PRO A 45 -10.75 0.97 3.15
CA PRO A 45 -10.63 2.41 2.99
C PRO A 45 -9.20 2.91 3.18
N ARG A 46 -8.51 2.43 4.22
CA ARG A 46 -7.12 2.80 4.49
C ARG A 46 -6.20 2.22 3.43
N TRP A 47 -6.41 0.97 3.04
CA TRP A 47 -5.64 0.34 1.97
C TRP A 47 -5.79 1.09 0.64
N ASN A 48 -7.03 1.41 0.25
CA ASN A 48 -7.35 2.11 -1.00
C ASN A 48 -6.74 3.51 -1.03
N GLN A 49 -6.81 4.27 0.06
CA GLN A 49 -6.18 5.60 0.13
C GLN A 49 -4.68 5.52 -0.17
N TRP A 50 -3.96 4.63 0.50
CA TRP A 50 -2.51 4.48 0.29
C TRP A 50 -2.16 3.90 -1.07
N ASN A 51 -2.96 2.97 -1.59
CA ASN A 51 -2.75 2.44 -2.93
C ASN A 51 -3.01 3.51 -4.01
N LEU A 52 -4.03 4.35 -3.82
CA LEU A 52 -4.35 5.48 -4.69
C LEU A 52 -3.27 6.55 -4.68
N THR A 53 -2.61 6.81 -3.54
CA THR A 53 -1.46 7.72 -3.49
C THR A 53 -0.21 7.12 -4.13
N ARG A 54 0.04 5.82 -3.94
CA ARG A 54 1.25 5.16 -4.44
C ARG A 54 1.24 4.99 -5.96
N THR A 55 0.07 4.72 -6.55
CA THR A 55 -0.07 4.47 -7.99
C THR A 55 0.41 5.64 -8.87
N PRO A 56 -0.07 6.89 -8.70
CA PRO A 56 0.40 8.01 -9.50
C PRO A 56 1.87 8.33 -9.24
N LEU A 57 2.36 8.16 -8.00
CA LEU A 57 3.78 8.32 -7.70
C LEU A 57 4.65 7.31 -8.45
N ALA A 58 4.23 6.04 -8.49
CA ALA A 58 4.92 4.98 -9.22
C ALA A 58 4.88 5.21 -10.74
N CYS A 59 3.73 5.63 -11.28
CA CYS A 59 3.60 6.00 -12.69
C CYS A 59 4.49 7.19 -13.04
N PHE A 60 4.53 8.23 -12.19
CA PHE A 60 5.37 9.40 -12.39
C PHE A 60 6.86 9.07 -12.38
N VAL A 61 7.32 8.29 -11.40
CA VAL A 61 8.71 7.84 -11.33
C VAL A 61 9.07 6.98 -12.54
N SER A 62 8.19 6.05 -12.95
CA SER A 62 8.40 5.22 -14.14
C SER A 62 8.50 6.07 -15.41
N ALA A 63 7.61 7.05 -15.59
CA ALA A 63 7.64 7.96 -16.72
C ALA A 63 8.93 8.80 -16.74
N LEU A 64 9.36 9.30 -15.58
CA LEU A 64 10.62 10.04 -15.45
C LEU A 64 11.83 9.17 -15.81
N LEU A 65 11.87 7.92 -15.36
CA LEU A 65 12.94 6.98 -15.70
C LEU A 65 12.99 6.68 -17.20
N ILE A 66 11.83 6.50 -17.83
CA ILE A 66 11.72 6.32 -19.29
C ILE A 66 12.25 7.56 -20.02
N LEU A 67 11.88 8.77 -19.58
CA LEU A 67 12.36 10.01 -20.17
C LEU A 67 13.88 10.18 -20.03
N VAL A 68 14.46 9.81 -18.87
CA VAL A 68 15.91 9.81 -18.67
C VAL A 68 16.58 8.82 -19.62
N LEU A 69 16.02 7.63 -19.78
CA LEU A 69 16.55 6.60 -20.69
C LEU A 69 16.52 7.05 -22.16
N PHE A 70 15.52 7.81 -22.59
CA PHE A 70 15.45 8.37 -23.94
C PHE A 70 16.30 9.65 -24.14
N ARG A 71 16.72 10.30 -23.04
CA ARG A 71 17.61 11.47 -23.07
C ARG A 71 19.10 11.09 -23.02
N LEU A 72 19.41 9.85 -22.65
CA LEU A 72 20.75 9.25 -22.65
C LEU A 72 21.04 8.60 -24.01
#